data_AF-A0A1A6GII8-F1
#
_entry.id   AF-A0A1A6GII8-F1
#
_cell.length_a   1.000
_cell.length_b   1.000
_cell.length_c   1.000
_cell.angle_alpha   90.00
_cell.angle_beta   90.00
_cell.angle_gamma   90.00
#
_symmetry.space_group_name_H-M   'P 1'
#
loop_
_entity.id
_entity.type
_entity.pdbx_description
1 polymer ?
#
loop_
_entity_poly.entity_id
_entity_poly.type
_entity_poly.pdbx_seq_one_letter_code
_entity_poly.pdbx_strand_id
1 'polypeptide(L)'
;DPNEDTEWNEILRDFGILPPKEEPKDEIEEMVLRLQKEAMEKRLQEWKALKKKQKFGELREISGNQYVNEVTNAEKDFVPMCLLVNQHLSLLARKFPETKFLKAIVNSCIEHYHDNCLPTIFVYKNGQIEGKFIGIIECGGINLKVEELEWKLSEVGAIQTDLEENPKKGIADVMVSSIRNISIYDSDSSN
;
A
#
# COMPACT_ATOMS: atom_id res chain seq x y z
N ASP A 1 -55.10 -18.45 -36.39
CA ASP A 1 -53.96 -18.57 -35.48
C ASP A 1 -54.51 -19.12 -34.17
N PRO A 2 -54.05 -20.26 -33.64
CA PRO A 2 -54.67 -20.88 -32.46
C PRO A 2 -54.42 -20.07 -31.16
N ASN A 3 -53.73 -18.92 -31.25
CA ASN A 3 -53.44 -18.05 -30.12
C ASN A 3 -54.05 -16.63 -30.24
N GLU A 4 -55.04 -16.41 -31.11
CA GLU A 4 -55.83 -15.17 -31.09
C GLU A 4 -56.79 -15.19 -29.89
N ASP A 5 -56.31 -14.68 -28.76
CA ASP A 5 -57.08 -14.45 -27.55
C ASP A 5 -58.19 -13.42 -27.88
N THR A 6 -59.43 -13.88 -28.03
CA THR A 6 -60.58 -13.04 -28.40
C THR A 6 -61.03 -12.13 -27.26
N GLU A 7 -61.64 -10.97 -27.55
CA GLU A 7 -62.23 -10.03 -26.56
C GLU A 7 -63.12 -10.73 -25.50
N TRP A 8 -63.75 -11.84 -25.85
CA TRP A 8 -64.54 -12.68 -24.94
C TRP A 8 -63.72 -13.23 -23.76
N ASN A 9 -62.46 -13.60 -23.98
CA ASN A 9 -61.61 -14.16 -22.93
C ASN A 9 -61.20 -13.09 -21.90
N GLU A 10 -61.03 -11.83 -22.31
CA GLU A 10 -60.78 -10.72 -21.38
C GLU A 10 -61.98 -10.45 -20.49
N ILE A 11 -63.19 -10.42 -21.07
CA ILE A 11 -64.44 -10.27 -20.32
C ILE A 11 -64.59 -11.39 -19.29
N LEU A 12 -64.30 -12.64 -19.67
CA LEU A 12 -64.40 -13.78 -18.75
C LEU A 12 -63.39 -13.71 -17.59
N ARG A 13 -62.24 -13.04 -17.77
CA ARG A 13 -61.29 -12.76 -16.68
C ARG A 13 -61.79 -11.63 -15.77
N ASP A 14 -62.41 -10.59 -16.32
CA ASP A 14 -63.00 -9.48 -15.54
C ASP A 14 -64.14 -9.95 -14.62
N PHE A 15 -64.94 -10.91 -15.10
CA PHE A 15 -65.98 -11.58 -14.30
C PHE A 15 -65.44 -12.65 -13.33
N GLY A 16 -64.12 -12.90 -13.29
CA GLY A 16 -63.48 -13.87 -12.39
C GLY A 16 -63.77 -15.34 -12.71
N ILE A 17 -64.25 -15.65 -13.92
CA ILE A 17 -64.55 -17.02 -14.37
C ILE A 17 -63.27 -17.71 -14.85
N LEU A 18 -62.41 -16.97 -15.56
CA LEU A 18 -61.08 -17.43 -15.94
C LEU A 18 -60.04 -16.86 -14.96
N PRO A 19 -58.96 -17.61 -14.67
CA PRO A 19 -57.85 -17.08 -13.87
C PRO A 19 -57.24 -15.84 -14.55
N PRO A 20 -56.67 -14.88 -13.80
CA PRO A 20 -55.96 -13.75 -14.39
C PRO A 20 -54.85 -14.24 -15.32
N LYS A 21 -54.58 -13.48 -16.38
CA LYS A 21 -53.52 -13.84 -17.34
C LYS A 21 -52.17 -13.75 -16.61
N GLU A 22 -51.35 -14.79 -16.72
CA GLU A 22 -49.97 -14.70 -16.26
C GLU A 22 -49.28 -13.65 -17.15
N GLU A 23 -49.00 -12.47 -16.60
CA GLU A 23 -48.18 -11.50 -17.29
C GLU A 23 -46.82 -12.15 -17.53
N PRO A 24 -46.32 -12.21 -18.78
CA PRO A 24 -44.94 -12.60 -18.99
C PRO A 24 -44.10 -11.60 -18.21
N LYS A 25 -43.25 -12.08 -17.30
CA LYS A 25 -42.23 -11.21 -16.70
C LYS A 25 -41.50 -10.57 -17.87
N ASP A 26 -41.58 -9.25 -17.98
CA ASP A 26 -41.01 -8.53 -19.11
C ASP A 26 -39.56 -9.00 -19.26
N GLU A 27 -39.18 -9.52 -20.43
CA GLU A 27 -37.83 -10.03 -20.67
C GLU A 27 -36.77 -8.96 -20.33
N ILE A 28 -37.17 -7.69 -20.44
CA ILE A 28 -36.44 -6.50 -20.02
C ILE A 28 -36.24 -6.47 -18.50
N GLU A 29 -37.29 -6.71 -17.71
CA GLU A 29 -37.22 -6.73 -16.24
C GLU A 29 -36.33 -7.89 -15.75
N GLU A 30 -36.42 -9.06 -16.40
CA GLU A 30 -35.54 -10.19 -16.11
C GLU A 30 -34.07 -9.89 -16.50
N MET A 31 -33.84 -9.24 -17.65
CA MET A 31 -32.51 -8.81 -18.07
C MET A 31 -31.90 -7.78 -17.12
N VAL A 32 -32.67 -6.78 -16.70
CA VAL A 32 -32.25 -5.77 -15.72
C VAL A 32 -31.90 -6.44 -14.39
N LEU A 33 -32.70 -7.41 -13.93
CA LEU A 33 -32.43 -8.16 -12.71
C LEU A 33 -31.13 -8.97 -12.80
N ARG A 34 -30.83 -9.60 -13.95
CA ARG A 34 -29.56 -10.30 -14.18
C ARG A 34 -28.37 -9.33 -14.12
N LEU A 35 -28.45 -8.20 -14.82
CA LEU A 35 -27.39 -7.19 -14.82
C LEU A 35 -27.12 -6.62 -13.42
N GLN A 36 -28.16 -6.38 -12.62
CA GLN A 36 -28.04 -5.93 -11.24
C GLN A 36 -27.32 -6.97 -10.35
N LYS A 37 -27.68 -8.25 -10.48
CA LYS A 37 -27.02 -9.35 -9.75
C LYS A 37 -25.55 -9.46 -10.12
N GLU A 38 -25.22 -9.44 -11.40
CA GLU A 38 -23.83 -9.47 -11.87
C GLU A 38 -23.01 -8.28 -11.35
N ALA A 39 -23.60 -7.07 -11.34
CA ALA A 39 -22.93 -5.89 -10.80
C ALA A 39 -22.66 -6.01 -9.29
N MET A 40 -23.61 -6.55 -8.53
CA MET A 40 -23.43 -6.82 -7.10
C MET A 40 -22.34 -7.87 -6.86
N GLU A 41 -22.35 -8.95 -7.64
CA GLU A 41 -21.34 -10.00 -7.56
C GLU A 41 -19.94 -9.49 -7.88
N LYS A 42 -19.78 -8.70 -8.95
CA LYS A 42 -18.51 -8.06 -9.32
C LYS A 42 -17.97 -7.19 -8.19
N ARG A 43 -18.80 -6.31 -7.62
CA ARG A 43 -18.41 -5.48 -6.46
C ARG A 43 -18.01 -6.32 -5.25
N LEU A 44 -18.74 -7.40 -4.96
CA LEU A 44 -18.42 -8.29 -3.85
C LEU A 44 -17.08 -9.02 -4.07
N GLN A 45 -16.79 -9.43 -5.31
CA GLN A 45 -15.51 -10.04 -5.67
C GLN A 45 -14.34 -9.07 -5.51
N GLU A 46 -14.49 -7.83 -6.00
CA GLU A 46 -13.51 -6.76 -5.83
C GLU A 46 -13.25 -6.50 -4.34
N TRP A 47 -14.30 -6.33 -3.54
CA TRP A 47 -14.18 -6.11 -2.10
C TRP A 47 -13.49 -7.29 -1.39
N LYS A 48 -13.84 -8.53 -1.73
CA LYS A 48 -13.17 -9.74 -1.21
C LYS A 48 -11.69 -9.77 -1.60
N ALA A 49 -11.36 -9.37 -2.83
CA ALA A 49 -9.98 -9.32 -3.32
C ALA A 49 -9.16 -8.25 -2.58
N LEU A 50 -9.71 -7.05 -2.37
CA LEU A 50 -9.08 -6.00 -1.57
C LEU A 50 -8.86 -6.47 -0.13
N LYS A 51 -9.89 -7.04 0.51
CA LYS A 51 -9.77 -7.56 1.88
C LYS A 51 -8.72 -8.67 1.99
N LYS A 52 -8.58 -9.50 0.95
CA LYS A 52 -7.52 -10.53 0.89
C LYS A 52 -6.14 -9.91 0.69
N LYS A 53 -5.99 -8.70 0.16
CA LYS A 53 -4.69 -8.02 0.05
C LYS A 53 -4.26 -7.41 1.39
N GLN A 54 -5.20 -6.86 2.16
CA GLN A 54 -4.97 -6.31 3.50
C GLN A 54 -4.76 -7.44 4.54
N LYS A 55 -3.60 -8.10 4.49
CA LYS A 55 -3.27 -9.26 5.37
C LYS A 55 -2.35 -8.92 6.53
N PHE A 56 -1.58 -7.87 6.37
CA PHE A 56 -0.63 -7.35 7.36
C PHE A 56 -1.23 -6.09 7.99
N GLY A 57 -0.46 -5.34 8.76
CA GLY A 57 -1.01 -4.23 9.57
C GLY A 57 -0.14 -3.82 10.74
N GLU A 58 0.91 -4.58 11.03
CA GLU A 58 1.80 -4.37 12.16
C GLU A 58 3.25 -4.67 11.78
N LEU A 59 4.17 -3.94 12.40
CA LEU A 59 5.60 -4.21 12.33
C LEU A 59 5.90 -5.36 13.30
N ARG A 60 6.22 -6.54 12.76
CA ARG A 60 6.58 -7.71 13.58
C ARG A 60 8.07 -7.89 13.71
N GLU A 61 8.51 -8.23 14.90
CA GLU A 61 9.88 -8.68 15.13
C GLU A 61 10.04 -10.15 14.75
N ILE A 62 11.12 -10.47 14.06
CA ILE A 62 11.55 -11.84 13.84
C ILE A 62 12.95 -12.02 14.44
N SER A 63 13.18 -13.14 15.12
CA SER A 63 14.49 -13.55 15.64
C SER A 63 14.87 -14.89 15.03
N GLY A 64 16.18 -15.14 14.90
CA GLY A 64 16.73 -16.40 14.42
C GLY A 64 16.29 -17.62 15.24
N ASN A 65 16.02 -17.44 16.54
CA ASN A 65 15.23 -18.31 17.41
C ASN A 65 15.05 -17.60 18.78
N GLN A 66 13.81 -17.47 19.26
CA GLN A 66 13.44 -17.05 20.63
C GLN A 66 14.18 -15.86 21.25
N TYR A 67 13.64 -14.65 21.03
CA TYR A 67 14.01 -13.42 21.73
C TYR A 67 13.44 -13.39 23.17
N VAL A 68 13.74 -14.41 23.99
CA VAL A 68 13.18 -14.51 25.34
C VAL A 68 13.91 -13.52 26.28
N ASN A 69 13.19 -12.46 26.65
CA ASN A 69 13.22 -11.72 27.91
C ASN A 69 14.43 -10.86 28.33
N GLU A 70 15.58 -10.82 27.65
CA GLU A 70 16.73 -10.07 28.20
C GLU A 70 17.01 -8.71 27.55
N VAL A 71 16.52 -8.45 26.34
CA VAL A 71 16.98 -7.28 25.56
C VAL A 71 16.09 -6.04 25.76
N THR A 72 15.01 -6.14 26.54
CA THR A 72 14.32 -4.94 27.08
C THR A 72 15.14 -4.26 28.18
N ASN A 73 16.22 -4.88 28.67
CA ASN A 73 17.07 -4.35 29.75
C ASN A 73 18.53 -4.08 29.36
N ALA A 74 18.91 -4.26 28.10
CA ALA A 74 20.23 -3.81 27.65
C ALA A 74 20.12 -2.34 27.22
N GLU A 75 20.42 -1.45 28.15
CA GLU A 75 20.83 -0.06 27.87
C GLU A 75 22.00 -0.09 26.88
N LYS A 76 21.68 -0.13 25.59
CA LYS A 76 22.58 0.29 24.53
C LYS A 76 21.83 1.35 23.73
N ASP A 77 22.07 2.58 24.16
CA ASP A 77 22.25 3.72 23.29
C ASP A 77 22.95 3.31 21.98
N PHE A 78 22.83 4.11 20.91
CA PHE A 78 23.34 3.84 19.55
C PHE A 78 22.40 2.94 18.74
N VAL A 79 21.43 3.42 17.96
CA VAL A 79 21.50 4.50 16.95
C VAL A 79 20.13 5.21 16.91
N PRO A 80 20.02 6.52 17.22
CA PRO A 80 18.74 7.27 17.19
C PRO A 80 17.95 7.07 15.90
N MET A 81 18.65 6.88 14.79
CA MET A 81 18.07 6.64 13.48
C MET A 81 17.33 5.30 13.36
N CYS A 82 17.83 4.21 13.98
CA CYS A 82 17.13 2.92 13.96
C CYS A 82 15.79 2.99 14.70
N LEU A 83 15.75 3.73 15.81
CA LEU A 83 14.52 3.97 16.56
C LEU A 83 13.52 4.78 15.73
N LEU A 84 13.98 5.84 15.07
CA LEU A 84 13.15 6.68 14.20
C LEU A 84 12.56 5.84 13.03
N VAL A 85 13.39 5.04 12.36
CA VAL A 85 12.93 4.16 11.28
C VAL A 85 11.89 3.16 11.80
N ASN A 86 12.10 2.57 12.98
CA ASN A 86 11.13 1.63 13.57
C ASN A 86 9.78 2.30 13.87
N GLN A 87 9.77 3.55 14.34
CA GLN A 87 8.53 4.31 14.55
C GLN A 87 7.78 4.52 13.23
N HIS A 88 8.49 4.96 12.19
CA HIS A 88 7.90 5.19 10.88
C HIS A 88 7.38 3.90 10.25
N LEU A 89 8.16 2.82 10.27
CA LEU A 89 7.73 1.51 9.77
C LEU A 89 6.50 0.97 10.51
N SER A 90 6.35 1.28 11.81
CA SER A 90 5.16 0.91 12.57
C SER A 90 3.90 1.65 12.10
N LEU A 91 4.04 2.93 11.73
CA LEU A 91 2.94 3.72 11.14
C LEU A 91 2.62 3.23 9.73
N LEU A 92 3.65 3.00 8.91
CA LEU A 92 3.50 2.53 7.54
C LEU A 92 2.91 1.11 7.47
N ALA A 93 3.23 0.23 8.43
CA ALA A 93 2.63 -1.10 8.47
C ALA A 93 1.11 -1.06 8.66
N ARG A 94 0.60 -0.10 9.43
CA ARG A 94 -0.85 0.13 9.59
C ARG A 94 -1.47 0.76 8.35
N LYS A 95 -0.75 1.67 7.69
CA LYS A 95 -1.19 2.37 6.49
C LYS A 95 -1.22 1.45 5.25
N PHE A 96 -0.28 0.52 5.16
CA PHE A 96 -0.08 -0.37 4.01
C PHE A 96 -0.18 -1.85 4.41
N PRO A 97 -1.39 -2.33 4.79
CA PRO A 97 -1.60 -3.70 5.23
C PRO A 97 -1.38 -4.76 4.13
N GLU A 98 -1.21 -4.36 2.87
CA GLU A 98 -0.77 -5.27 1.80
C GLU A 98 0.72 -5.63 1.87
N THR A 99 1.53 -4.82 2.57
CA THR A 99 2.98 -5.00 2.64
C THR A 99 3.40 -5.58 3.99
N LYS A 100 4.27 -6.59 3.96
CA LYS A 100 4.74 -7.26 5.17
C LYS A 100 5.96 -6.53 5.73
N PHE A 101 5.78 -5.85 6.84
CA PHE A 101 6.86 -5.18 7.56
C PHE A 101 7.43 -6.07 8.66
N LEU A 102 8.76 -6.23 8.67
CA LEU A 102 9.47 -7.02 9.65
C LEU A 102 10.70 -6.26 10.14
N LYS A 103 11.05 -6.44 11.41
CA LYS A 103 12.33 -6.00 11.98
C LYS A 103 13.08 -7.19 12.57
N ALA A 104 14.40 -7.12 12.54
CA ALA A 104 15.28 -8.10 13.15
C ALA A 104 16.43 -7.37 13.83
N ILE A 105 16.94 -7.96 14.91
CA ILE A 105 18.10 -7.44 15.62
C ILE A 105 19.35 -8.04 14.98
N VAL A 106 20.27 -7.18 14.58
CA VAL A 106 21.45 -7.53 13.81
C VAL A 106 22.26 -8.67 14.45
N ASN A 107 22.54 -8.56 15.75
CA ASN A 107 23.34 -9.55 16.48
C ASN A 107 22.69 -10.93 16.58
N SER A 108 21.38 -11.07 16.30
CA SER A 108 20.72 -12.38 16.26
C SER A 108 20.74 -13.02 14.87
N CYS A 109 21.19 -12.30 13.85
CA CYS A 109 21.12 -12.72 12.45
C CYS A 109 22.49 -12.76 11.76
N ILE A 110 23.40 -11.84 12.10
CA ILE A 110 24.69 -11.67 11.44
C ILE A 110 25.76 -11.36 12.49
N GLU A 111 26.76 -12.22 12.59
CA GLU A 111 27.94 -11.96 13.41
C GLU A 111 28.77 -10.81 12.81
N HIS A 112 29.30 -9.93 13.67
CA HIS A 112 30.21 -8.84 13.30
C HIS A 112 29.71 -7.84 12.25
N TYR A 113 28.40 -7.59 12.19
CA TYR A 113 27.87 -6.53 11.33
C TYR A 113 28.32 -5.14 11.81
N HIS A 114 28.72 -4.27 10.88
CA HIS A 114 29.27 -2.96 11.22
C HIS A 114 28.16 -1.94 11.55
N ASP A 115 28.32 -1.19 12.64
CA ASP A 115 27.35 -0.17 13.07
C ASP A 115 27.11 0.94 12.03
N ASN A 116 28.13 1.27 11.22
CA ASN A 116 28.01 2.26 10.14
C ASN A 116 27.04 1.84 9.03
N CYS A 117 26.71 0.55 8.95
CA CYS A 117 25.73 0.03 8.02
C CYS A 117 24.29 0.20 8.55
N LEU A 118 24.10 0.67 9.79
CA LEU A 118 22.78 0.84 10.40
C LEU A 118 22.19 2.25 10.22
N PRO A 119 20.85 2.36 10.10
CA PRO A 119 19.90 1.26 9.89
C PRO A 119 20.07 0.60 8.51
N THR A 120 19.59 -0.64 8.38
CA THR A 120 19.57 -1.36 7.10
C THR A 120 18.15 -1.79 6.78
N ILE A 121 17.66 -1.47 5.59
CA ILE A 121 16.35 -1.87 5.09
C ILE A 121 16.54 -2.63 3.78
N PHE A 122 15.97 -3.84 3.72
CA PHE A 122 15.88 -4.64 2.50
C PHE A 122 14.43 -4.79 2.08
N VAL A 123 14.17 -4.61 0.79
CA VAL A 123 12.85 -4.83 0.17
C VAL A 123 12.93 -6.08 -0.68
N TYR A 124 12.05 -7.03 -0.37
CA TYR A 124 11.94 -8.29 -1.11
C TYR A 124 10.62 -8.38 -1.86
N LYS A 125 10.68 -8.85 -3.10
CA LYS A 125 9.50 -9.18 -3.93
C LYS A 125 9.82 -10.42 -4.75
N ASN A 126 8.90 -11.38 -4.78
CA ASN A 126 9.06 -12.64 -5.51
C ASN A 126 10.38 -13.40 -5.19
N GLY A 127 10.88 -13.29 -3.96
CA GLY A 127 12.12 -13.94 -3.51
C GLY A 127 13.41 -13.21 -3.92
N GLN A 128 13.33 -12.06 -4.58
CA GLN A 128 14.46 -11.23 -5.00
C GLN A 128 14.51 -9.92 -4.20
N ILE A 129 15.70 -9.32 -4.12
CA ILE A 129 15.90 -8.00 -3.50
C ILE A 129 15.60 -6.93 -4.54
N GLU A 130 14.55 -6.15 -4.33
CA GLU A 130 14.16 -5.02 -5.19
C GLU A 130 14.79 -3.69 -4.72
N GLY A 131 15.15 -3.60 -3.44
CA GLY A 131 15.70 -2.40 -2.85
C GLY A 131 16.56 -2.68 -1.62
N LYS A 132 17.61 -1.87 -1.46
CA LYS A 132 18.45 -1.87 -0.27
C LYS A 132 18.77 -0.43 0.13
N PHE A 133 18.69 -0.15 1.42
CA PHE A 133 19.08 1.14 2.01
C PHE A 133 19.98 0.84 3.20
N ILE A 134 21.24 1.24 3.11
CA ILE A 134 22.27 0.90 4.09
C ILE A 134 22.84 2.18 4.72
N GLY A 135 22.76 2.27 6.04
CA GLY A 135 23.29 3.40 6.79
C GLY A 135 22.36 4.62 6.80
N ILE A 136 22.75 5.61 7.60
CA ILE A 136 21.96 6.81 7.90
C ILE A 136 21.57 7.58 6.64
N ILE A 137 22.51 7.80 5.73
CA ILE A 137 22.31 8.65 4.54
C ILE A 137 21.31 7.98 3.59
N GLU A 138 21.53 6.71 3.25
CA GLU A 138 20.64 5.97 2.36
C GLU A 138 19.27 5.71 2.97
N CYS A 139 19.15 5.69 4.29
CA CYS A 139 17.85 5.63 4.97
C CYS A 139 17.17 7.00 5.10
N GLY A 140 17.80 8.09 4.64
CA GLY A 140 17.18 9.42 4.53
C GLY A 140 17.61 10.46 5.57
N GLY A 141 18.63 10.15 6.37
CA GLY A 141 19.24 11.07 7.33
C GLY A 141 18.54 11.13 8.68
N ILE A 142 19.21 11.70 9.68
CA ILE A 142 18.75 11.74 11.08
C ILE A 142 17.40 12.42 11.32
N ASN A 143 16.94 13.25 10.38
CA ASN A 143 15.68 13.99 10.44
C ASN A 143 14.65 13.46 9.42
N LEU A 144 14.72 12.17 9.10
CA LEU A 144 13.80 11.49 8.19
C LEU A 144 12.33 11.67 8.63
N LYS A 145 11.48 12.13 7.72
CA LYS A 145 10.03 12.16 7.92
C LYS A 145 9.35 10.87 7.45
N VAL A 146 8.13 10.61 7.95
CA VAL A 146 7.36 9.41 7.59
C VAL A 146 7.10 9.37 6.08
N GLU A 147 6.71 10.50 5.51
CA GLU A 147 6.36 10.65 4.09
C GLU A 147 7.58 10.44 3.19
N GLU A 148 8.78 10.80 3.67
CA GLU A 148 10.03 10.57 2.94
C GLU A 148 10.40 9.08 2.91
N LEU A 149 10.17 8.36 4.01
CA LEU A 149 10.37 6.92 4.05
C LEU A 149 9.33 6.20 3.20
N GLU A 150 8.08 6.65 3.25
CA GLU A 150 7.00 6.18 2.39
C GLU A 150 7.37 6.32 0.92
N TRP A 151 7.82 7.52 0.52
CA TRP A 151 8.25 7.77 -0.86
C TRP A 151 9.35 6.81 -1.29
N LYS A 152 10.40 6.64 -0.47
CA LYS A 152 11.51 5.71 -0.77
C LYS A 152 11.07 4.26 -0.96
N LEU A 153 10.17 3.79 -0.11
CA LEU A 153 9.63 2.44 -0.22
C LEU A 153 8.73 2.30 -1.46
N SER A 154 8.01 3.36 -1.84
CA SER A 154 7.22 3.41 -3.06
C SER A 154 8.10 3.37 -4.33
N GLU A 155 9.22 4.11 -4.35
CA GLU A 155 10.15 4.14 -5.49
C GLU A 155 10.70 2.75 -5.86
N VAL A 156 10.92 1.89 -4.86
CA VAL A 156 11.37 0.50 -5.06
C VAL A 156 10.20 -0.50 -5.19
N GLY A 157 8.97 0.00 -5.30
CA GLY A 157 7.76 -0.80 -5.50
C GLY A 157 7.36 -1.66 -4.31
N ALA A 158 7.79 -1.31 -3.09
CA ALA A 158 7.43 -2.01 -1.86
C ALA A 158 6.00 -1.69 -1.44
N ILE A 159 5.57 -0.44 -1.62
CA ILE A 159 4.23 0.07 -1.28
C ILE A 159 3.67 0.90 -2.42
N GLN A 160 2.35 1.12 -2.43
CA GLN A 160 1.67 2.01 -3.36
C GLN A 160 1.26 3.27 -2.62
N THR A 161 2.01 4.36 -2.79
CA THR A 161 1.72 5.65 -2.15
C THR A 161 0.72 6.48 -2.95
N ASP A 162 -0.04 7.33 -2.26
CA ASP A 162 -0.89 8.37 -2.86
C ASP A 162 -0.15 9.72 -3.02
N LEU A 163 1.11 9.81 -2.57
CA LEU A 163 1.92 11.02 -2.73
C LEU A 163 2.16 11.30 -4.22
N GLU A 164 1.91 12.55 -4.63
CA GLU A 164 2.06 12.98 -6.03
C GLU A 164 3.53 13.32 -6.37
N GLU A 165 4.30 13.81 -5.39
CA GLU A 165 5.69 14.22 -5.58
C GLU A 165 6.60 13.85 -4.40
N ASN A 166 7.91 13.81 -4.68
CA ASN A 166 8.92 13.53 -3.68
C ASN A 166 8.96 14.67 -2.63
N PRO A 167 8.71 14.39 -1.34
CA PRO A 167 8.67 15.42 -0.30
C PRO A 167 10.01 16.15 -0.06
N LYS A 168 11.14 15.63 -0.57
CA LYS A 168 12.46 16.30 -0.50
C LYS A 168 12.82 17.17 -1.70
N LYS A 169 12.01 17.17 -2.77
CA LYS A 169 12.38 17.78 -4.06
C LYS A 169 12.77 19.26 -3.95
N GLY A 170 12.07 20.02 -3.11
CA GLY A 170 12.35 21.45 -2.90
C GLY A 170 13.70 21.78 -2.27
N ILE A 171 14.29 20.89 -1.45
CA ILE A 171 15.56 21.18 -0.76
C ILE A 171 16.76 20.92 -1.68
N ALA A 172 16.69 19.88 -2.51
CA ALA A 172 17.74 19.56 -3.47
C ALA A 172 17.87 20.66 -4.55
N ASP A 173 16.74 21.16 -5.06
CA ASP A 173 16.72 22.21 -6.08
C ASP A 173 17.29 23.54 -5.56
N VAL A 174 17.08 23.87 -4.27
CA VAL A 174 17.67 25.06 -3.62
C VAL A 174 19.18 24.91 -3.44
N MET A 175 19.66 23.73 -3.03
CA MET A 175 21.11 23.49 -2.92
C MET A 175 21.80 23.51 -4.29
N VAL A 176 21.21 22.89 -5.31
CA VAL A 176 21.75 22.89 -6.69
C VAL A 176 21.76 24.31 -7.27
N SER A 177 20.71 25.10 -7.05
CA SER A 177 20.67 26.50 -7.49
C SER A 177 21.68 27.39 -6.74
N SER A 178 21.90 27.13 -5.45
CA SER A 178 22.91 27.85 -4.65
C SER A 178 24.34 27.54 -5.10
N ILE A 179 24.66 26.28 -5.45
CA ILE A 179 25.96 25.89 -5.99
C ILE A 179 26.19 26.50 -7.38
N ARG A 180 25.17 26.50 -8.24
CA ARG A 180 25.24 27.16 -9.56
C ARG A 180 25.47 28.66 -9.46
N ASN A 181 24.91 29.31 -8.43
CA ASN A 181 25.19 30.73 -8.17
C ASN A 181 26.64 30.96 -7.75
N ILE A 182 27.22 30.06 -6.94
CA ILE A 182 28.61 30.16 -6.47
C ILE A 182 29.65 30.07 -7.59
N SER A 183 29.39 29.30 -8.65
CA SER A 183 30.31 29.21 -9.79
C SER A 183 30.38 30.47 -10.68
N ILE A 184 29.65 31.55 -10.36
CA ILE A 184 29.63 32.78 -11.17
C ILE A 184 30.63 33.84 -10.66
N TYR A 185 31.27 33.64 -9.49
CA TYR A 185 32.13 34.68 -8.88
C TYR A 185 33.64 34.41 -8.95
N ASP A 186 34.10 33.31 -9.55
CA ASP A 186 35.52 32.91 -9.50
C ASP A 186 36.26 33.09 -10.83
N SER A 187 35.85 34.07 -11.63
CA SER A 187 36.52 34.43 -12.88
C SER A 187 36.64 35.94 -13.03
N ASP A 188 37.33 36.58 -12.09
CA ASP A 188 38.03 37.86 -12.34
C ASP A 188 39.03 38.16 -11.21
N SER A 189 40.14 37.42 -11.21
CA SER A 189 41.40 37.89 -10.62
C SER A 189 42.52 37.58 -11.59
N SER A 190 42.68 38.46 -12.56
CA SER A 190 43.89 38.56 -13.40
C SER A 190 44.01 39.98 -13.91
N ASN A 191 44.68 40.84 -13.12
CA ASN A 191 45.54 41.91 -13.62
C ASN A 191 46.56 42.29 -12.55
#